data_AF-A0A9W7GBL1-F1
#
_entry.id   AF-A0A9W7GBL1-F1
#
_cell.length_a   1.000
_cell.length_b   1.000
_cell.length_c   1.000
_cell.angle_alpha   90.00
_cell.angle_beta   90.00
_cell.angle_gamma   90.00
#
_symmetry.space_group_name_H-M   'P 1'
#
loop_
_entity.id
_entity.type
_entity.pdbx_description
1 polymer ?
#
loop_
_entity_poly.entity_id
_entity_poly.type
_entity_poly.pdbx_seq_one_letter_code
_entity_poly.pdbx_strand_id
1 'polypeptide(L)'
;MPWDNSNSVYEMYFWLVIAAAVVSTTHAMTVSTGCSNTPCRKILALHGGGQTAISFMEQMGDIINRAGDEYEFVFANGPYGNDAGRLWIEDPPGGKGQPTTDPGWDVESTNLLDSVVSENGPFYAILGYSQGTAAALSYLSHVDAGTFEVAITFCSYVPSTHEGIESRIRAAAPYKIPMFVYMGQLDFIIDNCQSNVYGSLFSNVTRATNPDGGHEPPAPGEPTFDMIFTFLEADHTDGSYTPPAIKSYEEVDADCPNFIEVILQLYWPWLVGLVLLIFGCFACCWRCCCTNKGQSRTGTGAEQEMVTDQ
;
A
#
# COMPACT_ATOMS: atom_id res chain seq x y z
N MET A 1 -65.68 -50.58 -29.54
CA MET A 1 -65.81 -50.36 -28.08
C MET A 1 -64.46 -49.94 -27.55
N PRO A 2 -64.33 -49.07 -26.55
CA PRO A 2 -64.86 -47.70 -26.39
C PRO A 2 -63.72 -46.63 -26.34
N TRP A 3 -64.06 -45.34 -26.47
CA TRP A 3 -63.61 -44.16 -25.68
C TRP A 3 -62.12 -43.88 -25.46
N ASP A 4 -61.59 -42.68 -25.18
CA ASP A 4 -61.92 -41.25 -25.25
C ASP A 4 -60.72 -40.55 -24.54
N ASN A 5 -60.44 -39.29 -24.87
CA ASN A 5 -59.89 -38.22 -23.99
C ASN A 5 -59.04 -38.63 -22.77
N SER A 6 -57.77 -38.22 -22.62
CA SER A 6 -57.31 -36.82 -22.46
C SER A 6 -56.39 -36.80 -21.23
N ASN A 7 -55.42 -35.88 -21.23
CA ASN A 7 -54.67 -35.40 -20.06
C ASN A 7 -53.73 -36.43 -19.39
N SER A 8 -52.41 -36.22 -19.28
CA SER A 8 -51.72 -34.98 -18.92
C SER A 8 -50.21 -35.18 -19.17
N VAL A 9 -49.48 -34.37 -19.94
CA VAL A 9 -48.85 -33.08 -19.57
C VAL A 9 -48.42 -32.83 -18.11
N TYR A 10 -48.51 -33.78 -17.17
CA TYR A 10 -48.15 -33.53 -15.76
C TYR A 10 -47.28 -34.58 -15.06
N GLU A 11 -46.67 -35.55 -15.76
CA GLU A 11 -45.86 -36.61 -15.11
C GLU A 11 -44.45 -36.78 -15.69
N MET A 12 -43.97 -35.84 -16.50
CA MET A 12 -42.57 -35.86 -16.96
C MET A 12 -41.85 -34.52 -16.78
N TYR A 13 -42.36 -33.72 -15.84
CA TYR A 13 -41.70 -32.55 -15.22
C TYR A 13 -41.16 -32.89 -13.82
N PHE A 14 -40.74 -34.14 -13.61
CA PHE A 14 -40.19 -34.62 -12.33
C PHE A 14 -38.78 -35.21 -12.47
N TRP A 15 -38.01 -34.69 -13.43
CA TRP A 15 -36.53 -34.74 -13.44
C TRP A 15 -35.94 -33.34 -13.60
N LEU A 16 -36.67 -32.35 -13.09
CA LEU A 16 -36.15 -31.04 -12.78
C LEU A 16 -35.21 -31.17 -11.57
N VAL A 17 -34.03 -30.59 -11.71
CA VAL A 17 -33.17 -30.10 -10.60
C VAL A 17 -32.42 -31.14 -9.78
N ILE A 18 -31.45 -31.83 -10.38
CA ILE A 18 -30.07 -31.84 -9.85
C ILE A 18 -29.11 -31.77 -11.05
N ALA A 19 -29.30 -30.77 -11.91
CA ALA A 19 -28.14 -30.24 -12.63
C ALA A 19 -27.32 -29.56 -11.54
N ALA A 20 -26.16 -30.12 -11.24
CA ALA A 20 -25.21 -29.60 -10.28
C ALA A 20 -25.07 -28.09 -10.51
N ALA A 21 -25.62 -27.30 -9.59
CA ALA A 21 -25.03 -26.03 -9.27
C ALA A 21 -23.63 -26.36 -8.76
N VAL A 22 -22.69 -26.53 -9.70
CA VAL A 22 -21.33 -26.10 -9.44
C VAL A 22 -21.50 -24.61 -9.23
N VAL A 23 -21.74 -24.24 -7.97
CA VAL A 23 -21.42 -22.91 -7.50
C VAL A 23 -19.91 -22.85 -7.66
N SER A 24 -19.48 -22.44 -8.86
CA SER A 24 -18.16 -21.89 -9.01
C SER A 24 -18.22 -20.66 -8.13
N THR A 25 -17.63 -20.75 -6.94
CA THR A 25 -17.28 -19.57 -6.17
C THR A 25 -16.15 -18.87 -6.92
N THR A 26 -16.45 -18.34 -8.12
CA THR A 26 -15.70 -17.23 -8.66
C THR A 26 -15.97 -16.08 -7.71
N HIS A 27 -15.14 -15.93 -6.68
CA HIS A 27 -15.01 -14.63 -6.03
C HIS A 27 -14.77 -13.63 -7.16
N ALA A 28 -15.58 -12.57 -7.20
CA ALA A 28 -15.52 -11.61 -8.29
C ALA A 28 -14.07 -11.15 -8.45
N MET A 29 -13.54 -11.26 -9.67
CA MET A 29 -12.17 -10.82 -9.98
C MET A 29 -11.97 -9.34 -9.63
N THR A 30 -13.07 -8.59 -9.60
CA THR A 30 -13.12 -7.19 -9.20
C THR A 30 -14.20 -6.91 -8.16
N VAL A 31 -14.02 -5.84 -7.40
CA VAL A 31 -15.05 -5.19 -6.56
C VAL A 31 -15.09 -3.71 -6.93
N SER A 32 -16.28 -3.15 -7.12
CA SER A 32 -16.45 -1.73 -7.47
C SER A 32 -17.20 -0.96 -6.39
N THR A 33 -16.83 0.30 -6.17
CA THR A 33 -17.59 1.25 -5.34
C THR A 33 -18.91 1.68 -6.01
N GLY A 34 -19.01 1.50 -7.34
CA GLY A 34 -20.03 2.13 -8.16
C GLY A 34 -19.91 3.65 -8.17
N CYS A 35 -20.84 4.31 -8.84
CA CYS A 35 -21.05 5.76 -8.75
C CYS A 35 -22.53 6.08 -8.95
N SER A 36 -23.05 7.05 -8.18
CA SER A 36 -24.48 7.38 -8.20
C SER A 36 -24.90 8.17 -9.45
N ASN A 37 -23.97 8.93 -10.03
CA ASN A 37 -24.19 9.79 -11.19
C ASN A 37 -23.20 9.46 -12.31
N THR A 38 -23.69 8.84 -13.39
CA THR A 38 -22.88 8.54 -14.57
C THR A 38 -22.91 9.70 -15.57
N PRO A 39 -21.81 9.97 -16.31
CA PRO A 39 -20.53 9.25 -16.28
C PRO A 39 -19.60 9.73 -15.15
N CYS A 40 -19.03 8.78 -14.40
CA CYS A 40 -17.98 9.01 -13.39
C CYS A 40 -16.63 8.55 -13.93
N ARG A 41 -15.53 9.08 -13.38
CA ARG A 41 -14.17 8.71 -13.79
C ARG A 41 -13.71 7.43 -13.10
N LYS A 42 -13.49 6.35 -13.86
CA LYS A 42 -13.12 5.04 -13.29
C LYS A 42 -11.63 4.94 -12.98
N ILE A 43 -11.29 4.42 -11.81
CA ILE A 43 -9.93 4.18 -11.35
C ILE A 43 -9.75 2.68 -11.12
N LEU A 44 -8.86 2.04 -11.88
CA LEU A 44 -8.47 0.65 -11.66
C LEU A 44 -7.46 0.59 -10.51
N ALA A 45 -7.81 -0.04 -9.39
CA ALA A 45 -7.01 -0.06 -8.17
C ALA A 45 -6.36 -1.43 -7.91
N LEU A 46 -5.03 -1.44 -7.79
CA LEU A 46 -4.19 -2.64 -7.60
C LEU A 46 -3.61 -2.67 -6.19
N HIS A 47 -3.97 -3.71 -5.44
CA HIS A 47 -3.59 -3.89 -4.03
C HIS A 47 -2.10 -4.23 -3.82
N GLY A 48 -1.61 -4.10 -2.58
CA GLY A 48 -0.29 -4.53 -2.17
C GLY A 48 -0.14 -6.05 -2.02
N GLY A 49 1.09 -6.53 -1.88
CA GLY A 49 1.34 -7.98 -1.81
C GLY A 49 0.71 -8.61 -0.57
N GLY A 50 -0.01 -9.72 -0.75
CA GLY A 50 -0.69 -10.43 0.34
C GLY A 50 -2.04 -9.82 0.73
N GLN A 51 -2.49 -8.77 0.05
CA GLN A 51 -3.84 -8.21 0.19
C GLN A 51 -4.81 -8.85 -0.81
N THR A 52 -6.07 -8.46 -0.71
CA THR A 52 -7.14 -8.73 -1.69
C THR A 52 -7.78 -7.40 -2.11
N ALA A 53 -8.54 -7.43 -3.21
CA ALA A 53 -9.36 -6.32 -3.67
C ALA A 53 -10.25 -5.72 -2.56
N ILE A 54 -10.89 -6.58 -1.74
CA ILE A 54 -11.75 -6.14 -0.63
C ILE A 54 -10.93 -5.45 0.46
N SER A 55 -9.85 -6.09 0.94
CA SER A 55 -9.03 -5.49 2.00
C SER A 55 -8.38 -4.18 1.57
N PHE A 56 -8.06 -4.03 0.27
CA PHE A 56 -7.50 -2.80 -0.26
C PHE A 56 -8.57 -1.72 -0.42
N MET A 57 -9.79 -2.08 -0.84
CA MET A 57 -10.93 -1.16 -0.82
C MET A 57 -11.19 -0.61 0.59
N GLU A 58 -11.12 -1.46 1.62
CA GLU A 58 -11.24 -1.04 3.01
C GLU A 58 -10.11 -0.08 3.43
N GLN A 59 -8.85 -0.39 3.06
CA GLN A 59 -7.69 0.48 3.30
C GLN A 59 -7.82 1.85 2.61
N MET A 60 -8.47 1.89 1.45
CA MET A 60 -8.68 3.10 0.64
C MET A 60 -9.90 3.93 1.07
N GLY A 61 -10.57 3.56 2.17
CA GLY A 61 -11.85 4.14 2.59
C GLY A 61 -11.87 5.67 2.64
N ASP A 62 -10.82 6.30 3.17
CA ASP A 62 -10.75 7.76 3.25
C ASP A 62 -10.64 8.45 1.88
N ILE A 63 -9.87 7.85 0.97
CA ILE A 63 -9.72 8.35 -0.41
C ILE A 63 -11.05 8.17 -1.16
N ILE A 64 -11.71 7.01 -1.02
CA ILE A 64 -13.04 6.75 -1.60
C ILE A 64 -14.05 7.76 -1.07
N ASN A 65 -14.08 8.01 0.23
CA ASN A 65 -14.98 8.97 0.86
C ASN A 65 -14.74 10.40 0.35
N ARG A 66 -13.48 10.82 0.20
CA ARG A 66 -13.14 12.15 -0.33
C ARG A 66 -13.42 12.27 -1.84
N ALA A 67 -13.28 11.18 -2.59
CA ALA A 67 -13.59 11.15 -4.01
C ALA A 67 -15.09 11.32 -4.29
N GLY A 68 -15.94 10.79 -3.40
CA GLY A 68 -17.40 10.88 -3.53
C GLY A 68 -17.90 10.25 -4.84
N ASP A 69 -18.95 10.82 -5.40
CA ASP A 69 -19.60 10.31 -6.62
C ASP A 69 -18.86 10.68 -7.93
N GLU A 70 -17.75 11.43 -7.85
CA GLU A 70 -16.99 11.85 -9.04
C GLU A 70 -16.16 10.72 -9.66
N TYR A 71 -15.76 9.75 -8.83
CA TYR A 71 -14.91 8.63 -9.22
C TYR A 71 -15.53 7.30 -8.82
N GLU A 72 -15.36 6.30 -9.68
CA GLU A 72 -15.65 4.90 -9.37
C GLU A 72 -14.32 4.16 -9.23
N PHE A 73 -14.09 3.47 -8.12
CA PHE A 73 -12.92 2.63 -7.95
C PHE A 73 -13.27 1.18 -8.26
N VAL A 74 -12.52 0.56 -9.17
CA VAL A 74 -12.61 -0.86 -9.51
C VAL A 74 -11.36 -1.54 -8.96
N PHE A 75 -11.51 -2.26 -7.84
CA PHE A 75 -10.44 -3.01 -7.19
C PHE A 75 -10.33 -4.39 -7.81
N ALA A 76 -9.16 -4.77 -8.30
CA ALA A 76 -8.92 -6.09 -8.90
C ALA A 76 -8.08 -6.98 -7.97
N ASN A 77 -8.34 -8.29 -7.98
CA ASN A 77 -7.48 -9.28 -7.32
C ASN A 77 -6.35 -9.71 -8.26
N GLY A 78 -5.12 -9.77 -7.75
CA GLY A 78 -4.01 -10.43 -8.44
C GLY A 78 -4.27 -11.93 -8.64
N PRO A 79 -3.73 -12.55 -9.70
CA PRO A 79 -4.04 -13.94 -10.04
C PRO A 79 -3.39 -14.95 -9.08
N TYR A 80 -2.25 -14.59 -8.50
CA TYR A 80 -1.45 -15.48 -7.66
C TYR A 80 -1.91 -15.45 -6.20
N GLY A 81 -1.64 -16.52 -5.45
CA GLY A 81 -2.02 -16.65 -4.04
C GLY A 81 -3.40 -17.29 -3.83
N ASN A 82 -4.07 -16.95 -2.73
CA ASN A 82 -5.37 -17.50 -2.34
C ASN A 82 -6.33 -16.42 -1.85
N ASP A 83 -7.55 -16.80 -1.46
CA ASP A 83 -8.60 -15.86 -1.06
C ASP A 83 -8.28 -15.04 0.21
N ALA A 84 -7.27 -15.43 0.99
CA ALA A 84 -6.80 -14.68 2.14
C ALA A 84 -5.65 -13.70 1.80
N GLY A 85 -5.03 -13.85 0.63
CA GLY A 85 -3.93 -12.99 0.20
C GLY A 85 -3.48 -13.30 -1.22
N ARG A 86 -3.52 -12.28 -2.07
CA ARG A 86 -3.21 -12.34 -3.49
C ARG A 86 -1.91 -11.60 -3.79
N LEU A 87 -1.30 -11.95 -4.91
CA LEU A 87 -0.09 -11.31 -5.44
C LEU A 87 -0.28 -10.99 -6.92
N TRP A 88 0.40 -9.94 -7.37
CA TRP A 88 0.51 -9.57 -8.78
C TRP A 88 1.78 -10.15 -9.43
N ILE A 89 2.83 -10.34 -8.65
CA ILE A 89 4.10 -10.88 -9.13
C ILE A 89 4.60 -11.85 -8.05
N GLU A 90 4.77 -13.11 -8.41
CA GLU A 90 5.36 -14.10 -7.50
C GLU A 90 6.85 -13.82 -7.30
N ASP A 91 7.40 -14.29 -6.17
CA ASP A 91 8.85 -14.27 -5.99
C ASP A 91 9.55 -15.04 -7.14
N PRO A 92 10.76 -14.64 -7.55
CA PRO A 92 11.53 -15.40 -8.53
C PRO A 92 11.67 -16.88 -8.14
N PRO A 93 11.95 -17.81 -9.08
CA PRO A 93 12.04 -19.25 -8.80
C PRO A 93 13.01 -19.62 -7.67
N GLY A 94 14.11 -18.87 -7.53
CA GLY A 94 15.12 -19.04 -6.47
C GLY A 94 14.87 -18.20 -5.21
N GLY A 95 13.71 -17.55 -5.11
CA GLY A 95 13.36 -16.59 -4.09
C GLY A 95 13.98 -15.19 -4.31
N LYS A 96 13.67 -14.26 -3.41
CA LYS A 96 14.08 -12.83 -3.50
C LYS A 96 15.59 -12.59 -3.60
N GLY A 97 16.41 -13.55 -3.18
CA GLY A 97 17.87 -13.47 -3.28
C GLY A 97 18.45 -13.94 -4.62
N GLN A 98 17.62 -14.42 -5.54
CA GLN A 98 18.03 -14.97 -6.84
C GLN A 98 17.13 -14.38 -7.93
N PRO A 99 17.55 -13.29 -8.60
CA PRO A 99 16.72 -12.63 -9.61
C PRO A 99 16.29 -13.56 -10.75
N THR A 100 15.15 -13.26 -11.37
CA THR A 100 14.70 -13.90 -12.62
C THR A 100 14.88 -12.97 -13.81
N THR A 101 15.28 -13.52 -14.96
CA THR A 101 15.40 -12.80 -16.23
C THR A 101 14.20 -13.03 -17.16
N ASP A 102 13.20 -13.79 -16.71
CA ASP A 102 12.00 -14.07 -17.50
C ASP A 102 11.13 -12.79 -17.66
N PRO A 103 10.98 -12.25 -18.88
CA PRO A 103 10.14 -11.09 -19.10
C PRO A 103 8.64 -11.41 -18.97
N GLY A 104 8.25 -12.69 -19.05
CA GLY A 104 6.87 -13.14 -18.93
C GLY A 104 6.47 -13.57 -17.52
N TRP A 105 7.29 -13.29 -16.50
CA TRP A 105 7.06 -13.77 -15.14
C TRP A 105 5.72 -13.29 -14.53
N ASP A 106 5.16 -12.19 -15.04
CA ASP A 106 3.88 -11.61 -14.62
C ASP A 106 2.77 -11.72 -15.69
N VAL A 107 2.92 -12.63 -16.66
CA VAL A 107 1.98 -12.75 -17.80
C VAL A 107 0.53 -13.02 -17.38
N GLU A 108 0.31 -13.76 -16.29
CA GLU A 108 -1.06 -13.98 -15.80
C GLU A 108 -1.68 -12.68 -15.28
N SER A 109 -0.88 -11.82 -14.65
CA SER A 109 -1.34 -10.51 -14.18
C SER A 109 -1.66 -9.58 -15.33
N THR A 110 -0.82 -9.53 -16.37
CA THR A 110 -1.13 -8.68 -17.54
C THR A 110 -2.38 -9.18 -18.28
N ASN A 111 -2.55 -10.50 -18.44
CA ASN A 111 -3.74 -11.07 -19.08
C ASN A 111 -5.03 -10.83 -18.27
N LEU A 112 -4.95 -10.93 -16.94
CA LEU A 112 -6.06 -10.59 -16.05
C LEU A 112 -6.43 -9.11 -16.19
N LEU A 113 -5.43 -8.21 -16.17
CA LEU A 113 -5.67 -6.78 -16.29
C LEU A 113 -6.23 -6.40 -17.67
N ASP A 114 -5.79 -7.05 -18.75
CA ASP A 114 -6.40 -6.89 -20.07
C ASP A 114 -7.90 -7.24 -20.06
N SER A 115 -8.25 -8.32 -19.37
CA SER A 115 -9.64 -8.75 -19.22
C SER A 115 -10.44 -7.70 -18.43
N VAL A 116 -9.92 -7.24 -17.29
CA VAL A 116 -10.55 -6.20 -16.46
C VAL A 116 -10.74 -4.89 -17.22
N VAL A 117 -9.72 -4.42 -17.95
CA VAL A 117 -9.79 -3.21 -18.78
C VAL A 117 -10.84 -3.36 -19.87
N SER A 118 -10.91 -4.51 -20.55
CA SER A 118 -11.87 -4.75 -21.62
C SER A 118 -13.33 -4.81 -21.11
N GLU A 119 -13.54 -5.37 -19.91
CA GLU A 119 -14.88 -5.59 -19.36
C GLU A 119 -15.43 -4.39 -18.59
N ASN A 120 -14.55 -3.63 -17.92
CA ASN A 120 -14.95 -2.58 -16.98
C ASN A 120 -14.56 -1.16 -17.45
N GLY A 121 -13.77 -1.04 -18.51
CA GLY A 121 -13.36 0.24 -19.07
C GLY A 121 -14.49 1.06 -19.71
N PRO A 122 -14.20 2.25 -20.25
CA PRO A 122 -12.88 2.89 -20.24
C PRO A 122 -12.47 3.34 -18.83
N PHE A 123 -11.17 3.27 -18.54
CA PHE A 123 -10.59 3.73 -17.28
C PHE A 123 -9.97 5.11 -17.45
N TYR A 124 -10.23 5.99 -16.48
CA TYR A 124 -9.55 7.28 -16.38
C TYR A 124 -8.15 7.10 -15.82
N ALA A 125 -8.01 6.32 -14.75
CA ALA A 125 -6.74 6.15 -14.06
C ALA A 125 -6.44 4.70 -13.68
N ILE A 126 -5.14 4.42 -13.50
CA ILE A 126 -4.64 3.24 -12.79
C ILE A 126 -4.02 3.68 -11.46
N LEU A 127 -4.34 2.97 -10.39
CA LEU A 127 -3.83 3.20 -9.04
C LEU A 127 -3.13 1.94 -8.53
N GLY A 128 -1.91 2.08 -8.02
CA GLY A 128 -1.17 0.98 -7.39
C GLY A 128 -0.70 1.30 -5.97
N TYR A 129 -0.69 0.31 -5.09
CA TYR A 129 -0.09 0.41 -3.75
C TYR A 129 0.93 -0.71 -3.52
N SER A 130 2.12 -0.38 -3.00
CA SER A 130 3.18 -1.35 -2.70
C SER A 130 3.45 -2.27 -3.91
N GLN A 131 3.27 -3.59 -3.83
CA GLN A 131 3.40 -4.50 -4.99
C GLN A 131 2.49 -4.12 -6.18
N GLY A 132 1.32 -3.54 -5.92
CA GLY A 132 0.43 -3.02 -6.95
C GLY A 132 1.05 -1.89 -7.79
N THR A 133 2.06 -1.17 -7.27
CA THR A 133 2.81 -0.16 -8.05
C THR A 133 3.72 -0.80 -9.10
N ALA A 134 4.39 -1.90 -8.75
CA ALA A 134 5.21 -2.69 -9.66
C ALA A 134 4.32 -3.34 -10.73
N ALA A 135 3.15 -3.84 -10.34
CA ALA A 135 2.15 -4.38 -11.26
C ALA A 135 1.60 -3.30 -12.22
N ALA A 136 1.25 -2.12 -11.70
CA ALA A 136 0.78 -1.00 -12.52
C ALA A 136 1.84 -0.56 -13.53
N LEU A 137 3.10 -0.44 -13.10
CA LEU A 137 4.21 -0.06 -13.98
C LEU A 137 4.48 -1.11 -15.07
N SER A 138 4.43 -2.39 -14.68
CA SER A 138 4.55 -3.49 -15.63
C SER A 138 3.40 -3.50 -16.64
N TYR A 139 2.16 -3.29 -16.18
CA TYR A 139 1.00 -3.24 -17.06
C TYR A 139 1.03 -2.04 -18.01
N LEU A 140 1.48 -0.87 -17.54
CA LEU A 140 1.73 0.30 -18.38
C LEU A 140 2.82 0.06 -19.45
N SER A 141 3.75 -0.87 -19.22
CA SER A 141 4.74 -1.30 -20.22
C SER A 141 4.19 -2.27 -21.27
N HIS A 142 3.01 -2.86 -21.00
CA HIS A 142 2.35 -3.88 -21.81
C HIS A 142 1.21 -3.29 -22.65
N VAL A 143 0.42 -2.41 -22.06
CA VAL A 143 -0.82 -1.88 -22.66
C VAL A 143 -0.56 -0.71 -23.60
N ASP A 144 -1.49 -0.48 -24.53
CA ASP A 144 -1.41 0.64 -25.47
C ASP A 144 -1.44 2.01 -24.74
N ALA A 145 -0.71 2.98 -25.30
CA ALA A 145 -0.76 4.35 -24.83
C ALA A 145 -2.19 4.92 -24.97
N GLY A 146 -2.69 5.54 -23.90
CA GLY A 146 -4.05 6.10 -23.86
C GLY A 146 -5.10 5.17 -23.25
N THR A 147 -4.75 3.96 -22.80
CA THR A 147 -5.66 3.12 -22.01
C THR A 147 -6.03 3.77 -20.67
N PHE A 148 -5.12 4.56 -20.10
CA PHE A 148 -5.34 5.40 -18.93
C PHE A 148 -4.91 6.82 -19.25
N GLU A 149 -5.60 7.81 -18.69
CA GLU A 149 -5.28 9.23 -18.84
C GLU A 149 -4.25 9.68 -17.80
N VAL A 150 -4.31 9.13 -16.58
CA VAL A 150 -3.36 9.41 -15.49
C VAL A 150 -3.04 8.14 -14.69
N ALA A 151 -1.96 8.18 -13.91
CA ALA A 151 -1.60 7.09 -13.00
C ALA A 151 -1.27 7.63 -11.60
N ILE A 152 -1.59 6.84 -10.57
CA ILE A 152 -1.37 7.17 -9.16
C ILE A 152 -0.69 5.98 -8.49
N THR A 153 0.36 6.21 -7.73
CA THR A 153 1.02 5.15 -6.97
C THR A 153 1.42 5.57 -5.58
N PHE A 154 1.26 4.64 -4.63
CA PHE A 154 1.58 4.82 -3.22
C PHE A 154 2.64 3.80 -2.81
N CYS A 155 3.75 4.26 -2.20
CA CYS A 155 4.88 3.43 -1.77
C CYS A 155 5.45 2.63 -2.97
N SER A 156 6.06 3.34 -3.92
CA SER A 156 6.33 2.82 -5.26
C SER A 156 7.73 2.25 -5.42
N TYR A 157 7.87 1.17 -6.19
CA TYR A 157 9.18 0.61 -6.51
C TYR A 157 9.20 -0.09 -7.87
N VAL A 158 10.40 -0.17 -8.45
CA VAL A 158 10.67 -0.97 -9.65
C VAL A 158 11.02 -2.40 -9.18
N PRO A 159 10.45 -3.47 -9.78
CA PRO A 159 10.65 -4.85 -9.31
C PRO A 159 12.05 -5.38 -9.68
N SER A 160 13.08 -4.94 -8.94
CA SER A 160 14.49 -5.17 -9.28
C SER A 160 14.98 -6.62 -9.17
N THR A 161 14.23 -7.49 -8.51
CA THR A 161 14.49 -8.95 -8.50
C THR A 161 13.92 -9.65 -9.74
N HIS A 162 13.21 -8.93 -10.59
CA HIS A 162 12.55 -9.43 -11.80
C HIS A 162 13.12 -8.70 -13.02
N GLU A 163 14.41 -8.93 -13.28
CA GLU A 163 15.19 -8.26 -14.33
C GLU A 163 14.54 -8.31 -15.72
N GLY A 164 13.81 -9.39 -16.03
CA GLY A 164 13.05 -9.50 -17.27
C GLY A 164 11.89 -8.49 -17.37
N ILE A 165 11.10 -8.37 -16.29
CA ILE A 165 10.02 -7.39 -16.17
C ILE A 165 10.59 -5.97 -16.15
N GLU A 166 11.64 -5.74 -15.36
CA GLU A 166 12.32 -4.44 -15.29
C GLU A 166 12.86 -4.01 -16.65
N SER A 167 13.42 -4.93 -17.44
CA SER A 167 13.90 -4.64 -18.78
C SER A 167 12.77 -4.15 -19.70
N ARG A 168 11.58 -4.76 -19.63
CA ARG A 168 10.39 -4.32 -20.38
C ARG A 168 9.94 -2.92 -19.95
N ILE A 169 9.86 -2.70 -18.64
CA ILE A 169 9.51 -1.40 -18.05
C ILE A 169 10.47 -0.31 -18.54
N ARG A 170 11.79 -0.54 -18.45
CA ARG A 170 12.80 0.44 -18.86
C ARG A 170 12.81 0.69 -20.36
N ALA A 171 12.51 -0.32 -21.17
CA ALA A 171 12.39 -0.18 -22.62
C ALA A 171 11.18 0.68 -23.04
N ALA A 172 10.11 0.72 -22.24
CA ALA A 172 8.93 1.54 -22.48
C ALA A 172 9.10 3.00 -21.99
N ALA A 173 10.06 3.24 -21.09
CA ALA A 173 10.34 4.58 -20.57
C ALA A 173 11.01 5.50 -21.62
N PRO A 174 10.82 6.83 -21.54
CA PRO A 174 10.02 7.51 -20.54
C PRO A 174 8.52 7.43 -20.84
N TYR A 175 7.73 7.12 -19.82
CA TYR A 175 6.27 7.12 -19.91
C TYR A 175 5.74 8.56 -20.01
N LYS A 176 4.75 8.77 -20.88
CA LYS A 176 4.14 10.08 -21.12
C LYS A 176 2.87 10.31 -20.30
N ILE A 177 2.31 9.25 -19.72
CA ILE A 177 1.16 9.36 -18.81
C ILE A 177 1.56 10.22 -17.60
N PRO A 178 0.77 11.24 -17.22
CA PRO A 178 0.94 11.96 -15.97
C PRO A 178 0.90 10.99 -14.80
N MET A 179 1.90 11.08 -13.93
CA MET A 179 2.05 10.17 -12.78
C MET A 179 2.05 10.94 -11.47
N PHE A 180 1.29 10.47 -10.49
CA PHE A 180 1.37 10.91 -9.10
C PHE A 180 2.04 9.83 -8.25
N VAL A 181 3.14 10.16 -7.59
CA VAL A 181 3.87 9.26 -6.68
C VAL A 181 3.78 9.79 -5.26
N TYR A 182 3.11 9.05 -4.38
CA TYR A 182 3.17 9.26 -2.93
C TYR A 182 4.22 8.38 -2.28
N MET A 183 4.94 8.94 -1.32
CA MET A 183 5.86 8.21 -0.46
C MET A 183 5.90 8.80 0.96
N GLY A 184 5.98 7.94 1.97
CA GLY A 184 6.25 8.32 3.36
C GLY A 184 7.76 8.32 3.64
N GLN A 185 8.29 9.31 4.36
CA GLN A 185 9.72 9.35 4.71
C GLN A 185 10.12 8.28 5.74
N LEU A 186 9.15 7.72 6.46
CA LEU A 186 9.36 6.65 7.45
C LEU A 186 9.02 5.26 6.89
N ASP A 187 8.85 5.13 5.57
CA ASP A 187 8.67 3.84 4.90
C ASP A 187 10.00 3.04 4.89
N PHE A 188 10.05 1.99 5.69
CA PHE A 188 11.20 1.08 5.80
C PHE A 188 11.04 -0.20 4.96
N ILE A 189 9.91 -0.35 4.27
CA ILE A 189 9.63 -1.48 3.38
C ILE A 189 10.05 -1.10 1.96
N ILE A 190 9.67 0.10 1.53
CA ILE A 190 10.05 0.70 0.25
C ILE A 190 10.56 2.10 0.54
N ASP A 191 11.88 2.27 0.52
CA ASP A 191 12.47 3.57 0.83
C ASP A 191 12.16 4.61 -0.27
N ASN A 192 12.40 5.88 0.05
CA ASN A 192 12.14 6.97 -0.90
C ASN A 192 13.04 6.91 -2.13
N CYS A 193 14.23 6.28 -2.06
CA CYS A 193 15.08 6.11 -3.24
C CYS A 193 14.43 5.19 -4.26
N GLN A 194 13.82 4.10 -3.82
CA GLN A 194 13.06 3.21 -4.69
C GLN A 194 11.88 3.95 -5.36
N SER A 195 11.16 4.80 -4.61
CA SER A 195 10.10 5.65 -5.16
C SER A 195 10.64 6.78 -6.07
N ASN A 196 11.84 7.28 -5.81
CA ASN A 196 12.51 8.27 -6.66
C ASN A 196 12.91 7.66 -8.02
N VAL A 197 13.50 6.46 -8.00
CA VAL A 197 13.78 5.67 -9.20
C VAL A 197 12.50 5.38 -9.98
N TYR A 198 11.43 4.96 -9.30
CA TYR A 198 10.12 4.73 -9.93
C TYR A 198 9.62 5.98 -10.67
N GLY A 199 9.56 7.13 -9.99
CA GLY A 199 9.07 8.37 -10.59
C GLY A 199 9.94 8.90 -11.73
N SER A 200 11.22 8.54 -11.78
CA SER A 200 12.15 8.96 -12.85
C SER A 200 11.84 8.35 -14.22
N LEU A 201 11.01 7.30 -14.25
CA LEU A 201 10.59 6.65 -15.48
C LEU A 201 9.53 7.47 -16.24
N PHE A 202 8.98 8.53 -15.63
CA PHE A 202 7.90 9.32 -16.19
C PHE A 202 8.40 10.71 -16.62
N SER A 203 7.89 11.20 -17.75
CA SER A 203 8.21 12.55 -18.25
C SER A 203 7.49 13.65 -17.47
N ASN A 204 6.36 13.33 -16.84
CA ASN A 204 5.52 14.24 -16.08
C ASN A 204 5.12 13.56 -14.77
N VAL A 205 5.74 13.97 -13.66
CA VAL A 205 5.56 13.35 -12.34
C VAL A 205 5.29 14.38 -11.25
N THR A 206 4.20 14.19 -10.52
CA THR A 206 3.92 14.86 -9.25
C THR A 206 4.39 13.97 -8.11
N ARG A 207 5.30 14.49 -7.29
CA ARG A 207 5.79 13.80 -6.09
C ARG A 207 5.14 14.39 -4.85
N ALA A 208 4.61 13.51 -4.01
CA ALA A 208 3.94 13.87 -2.77
C ALA A 208 4.59 13.10 -1.61
N THR A 209 5.52 13.77 -0.93
CA THR A 209 6.27 13.16 0.17
C THR A 209 5.74 13.62 1.53
N ASN A 210 5.33 12.67 2.37
CA ASN A 210 4.90 12.92 3.73
C ASN A 210 6.06 12.64 4.72
N PRO A 211 6.55 13.66 5.47
CA PRO A 211 7.66 13.47 6.42
C PRO A 211 7.35 12.53 7.58
N ASP A 212 6.07 12.38 7.94
CA ASP A 212 5.64 11.55 9.06
C ASP A 212 5.02 10.22 8.60
N GLY A 213 4.84 10.03 7.29
CA GLY A 213 4.17 8.87 6.71
C GLY A 213 5.03 7.61 6.67
N GLY A 214 4.42 6.44 6.87
CA GLY A 214 5.05 5.14 6.76
C GLY A 214 4.74 4.40 5.44
N HIS A 215 4.66 3.06 5.53
CA HIS A 215 4.29 2.18 4.42
C HIS A 215 2.76 2.03 4.32
N GLU A 216 2.08 3.07 3.87
CA GLU A 216 0.62 3.14 3.82
C GLU A 216 0.14 4.15 2.77
N PRO A 217 -1.11 4.04 2.26
CA PRO A 217 -1.74 5.12 1.50
C PRO A 217 -1.87 6.41 2.33
N PRO A 218 -1.89 7.59 1.69
CA PRO A 218 -2.05 8.86 2.39
C PRO A 218 -3.38 8.97 3.13
N ALA A 219 -3.37 9.57 4.32
CA ALA A 219 -4.53 9.73 5.19
C ALA A 219 -5.03 11.20 5.28
N PRO A 220 -6.31 11.44 5.60
CA PRO A 220 -6.84 12.79 5.78
C PRO A 220 -6.07 13.59 6.84
N GLY A 221 -5.84 14.86 6.55
CA GLY A 221 -5.09 15.77 7.43
C GLY A 221 -3.58 15.77 7.20
N GLU A 222 -3.06 14.85 6.39
CA GLU A 222 -1.68 14.89 5.92
C GLU A 222 -1.52 15.98 4.84
N PRO A 223 -0.34 16.65 4.78
CA PRO A 223 -0.10 17.72 3.81
C PRO A 223 -0.28 17.30 2.34
N THR A 224 -0.18 16.00 2.05
CA THR A 224 -0.18 15.41 0.71
C THR A 224 -1.51 14.82 0.28
N PHE A 225 -2.48 14.66 1.19
CA PHE A 225 -3.75 13.98 0.90
C PHE A 225 -4.55 14.69 -0.19
N ASP A 226 -4.75 16.01 -0.06
CA ASP A 226 -5.50 16.81 -1.05
C ASP A 226 -4.73 17.00 -2.37
N MET A 227 -3.43 16.71 -2.41
CA MET A 227 -2.66 16.75 -3.66
C MET A 227 -3.11 15.66 -4.63
N ILE A 228 -3.63 14.53 -4.15
CA ILE A 228 -4.18 13.45 -4.99
C ILE A 228 -5.33 14.00 -5.82
N PHE A 229 -6.25 14.71 -5.18
CA PHE A 229 -7.45 15.25 -5.82
C PHE A 229 -7.13 16.46 -6.69
N THR A 230 -6.21 17.32 -6.24
CA THR A 230 -5.67 18.40 -7.09
C THR A 230 -5.07 17.84 -8.38
N PHE A 231 -4.35 16.72 -8.31
CA PHE A 231 -3.80 16.02 -9.47
C PHE A 231 -4.90 15.38 -10.32
N LEU A 232 -5.84 14.65 -9.72
CA LEU A 232 -6.91 13.97 -10.45
C LEU A 232 -7.88 14.94 -11.15
N GLU A 233 -8.18 16.09 -10.54
CA GLU A 233 -9.11 17.10 -11.03
C GLU A 233 -8.49 18.00 -12.13
N ALA A 234 -7.18 18.01 -12.25
CA ALA A 234 -6.49 18.85 -13.22
C ALA A 234 -6.63 18.33 -14.67
N ASP A 235 -6.64 19.27 -15.63
CA ASP A 235 -6.46 18.95 -17.04
C ASP A 235 -4.96 18.81 -17.33
N HIS A 236 -4.55 17.59 -17.69
CA HIS A 236 -3.15 17.27 -18.01
C HIS A 236 -2.83 17.42 -19.50
N THR A 237 -3.81 17.80 -20.32
CA THR A 237 -3.67 17.90 -21.79
C THR A 237 -3.49 19.32 -22.28
N ASP A 238 -3.95 20.31 -21.52
CA ASP A 238 -3.90 21.73 -21.89
C ASP A 238 -2.64 22.47 -21.39
N GLY A 239 -1.80 21.79 -20.60
CA GLY A 239 -0.58 22.33 -20.00
C GLY A 239 -0.82 23.27 -18.82
N SER A 240 -2.04 23.35 -18.29
CA SER A 240 -2.38 24.16 -17.12
C SER A 240 -1.87 23.55 -15.82
N TYR A 241 -1.78 22.22 -15.74
CA TYR A 241 -1.18 21.52 -14.62
C TYR A 241 0.35 21.51 -14.72
N THR A 242 1.00 22.14 -13.76
CA THR A 242 2.45 22.02 -13.58
C THR A 242 2.70 21.27 -12.28
N PRO A 243 3.40 20.11 -12.31
CA PRO A 243 3.80 19.43 -11.09
C PRO A 243 4.58 20.36 -10.16
N PRO A 244 4.41 20.23 -8.84
CA PRO A 244 5.27 20.90 -7.88
C PRO A 244 6.75 20.64 -8.19
N ALA A 245 7.60 21.64 -7.95
CA ALA A 245 9.03 21.48 -8.11
C ALA A 245 9.54 20.33 -7.22
N ILE A 246 10.33 19.44 -7.82
CA ILE A 246 10.97 18.32 -7.12
C ILE A 246 11.87 18.90 -6.02
N LYS A 247 11.72 18.38 -4.81
CA LYS A 247 12.59 18.73 -3.68
C LYS A 247 13.89 17.92 -3.74
N SER A 248 14.96 18.39 -3.12
CA SER A 248 16.27 17.71 -3.18
C SER A 248 16.25 16.26 -2.69
N TYR A 249 15.39 15.93 -1.72
CA TYR A 249 15.22 14.57 -1.20
C TYR A 249 14.30 13.68 -2.07
N GLU A 250 13.69 14.25 -3.11
CA GLU A 250 12.84 13.58 -4.09
C GLU A 250 13.58 13.33 -5.42
N GLU A 251 14.86 13.70 -5.50
CA GLU A 251 15.73 13.44 -6.64
C GLU A 251 16.21 11.98 -6.66
N VAL A 252 16.54 11.45 -7.85
CA VAL A 252 17.01 10.06 -8.01
C VAL A 252 18.33 9.83 -7.28
N ASP A 253 19.19 10.84 -7.25
CA ASP A 253 20.51 10.81 -6.60
C ASP A 253 20.45 11.32 -5.14
N ALA A 254 19.25 11.43 -4.55
CA ALA A 254 19.11 11.82 -3.15
C ALA A 254 19.81 10.80 -2.24
N ASP A 255 20.50 11.30 -1.21
CA ASP A 255 21.01 10.46 -0.13
C ASP A 255 19.82 9.93 0.67
N CYS A 256 19.39 8.71 0.37
CA CYS A 256 18.32 8.08 1.13
C CYS A 256 18.89 7.42 2.39
N PRO A 257 18.29 7.69 3.55
CA PRO A 257 18.74 7.10 4.79
C PRO A 257 18.57 5.59 4.70
N ASN A 258 19.65 4.86 4.96
CA ASN A 258 19.56 3.41 5.08
C ASN A 258 18.69 3.04 6.30
N PHE A 259 18.29 1.77 6.39
CA PHE A 259 17.48 1.27 7.49
C PHE A 259 18.00 1.67 8.89
N ILE A 260 19.32 1.70 9.11
CA ILE A 260 19.90 2.07 10.40
C ILE A 260 19.64 3.56 10.70
N GLU A 261 19.78 4.43 9.70
CA GLU A 261 19.55 5.86 9.84
C GLU A 261 18.10 6.19 10.16
N VAL A 262 17.14 5.52 9.50
CA VAL A 262 15.70 5.68 9.77
C VAL A 262 15.35 5.20 11.19
N ILE A 263 15.85 4.02 11.58
CA ILE A 263 15.67 3.49 12.95
C ILE A 263 16.28 4.45 13.98
N LEU A 264 17.47 4.99 13.72
CA LEU A 264 18.05 6.00 14.61
C LEU A 264 17.14 7.23 14.69
N GLN A 265 16.59 7.75 13.60
CA GLN A 265 15.68 8.90 13.66
C GLN A 265 14.41 8.62 14.50
N LEU A 266 13.79 7.45 14.33
CA LEU A 266 12.60 7.04 15.09
C LEU A 266 12.88 6.84 16.59
N TYR A 267 13.98 6.18 16.93
CA TYR A 267 14.25 5.74 18.30
C TYR A 267 15.23 6.63 19.07
N TRP A 268 15.93 7.56 18.41
CA TRP A 268 16.87 8.47 19.07
C TRP A 268 16.22 9.34 20.14
N PRO A 269 15.03 9.94 19.93
CA PRO A 269 14.36 10.70 20.99
C PRO A 269 14.06 9.84 22.22
N TRP A 270 13.67 8.57 22.01
CA TRP A 270 13.40 7.61 23.07
C TRP A 270 14.66 7.16 23.80
N LEU A 271 15.75 6.89 23.07
CA LEU A 271 17.06 6.56 23.62
C LEU A 271 17.62 7.70 24.45
N VAL A 272 17.56 8.94 23.95
CA VAL A 272 17.97 10.14 24.70
C VAL A 272 17.08 10.31 25.93
N GLY A 273 15.76 10.14 25.79
CA GLY A 273 14.82 10.17 26.90
C GLY A 273 15.16 9.15 27.99
N LEU A 274 15.43 7.90 27.62
CA LEU A 274 15.83 6.82 28.52
C LEU A 274 17.15 7.15 29.25
N VAL A 275 18.15 7.63 28.51
CA VAL A 275 19.45 8.03 29.07
C VAL A 275 19.29 9.16 30.08
N LEU A 276 18.52 10.20 29.75
CA LEU A 276 18.24 11.30 30.67
C LEU A 276 17.48 10.83 31.92
N LEU A 277 16.55 9.88 31.78
CA LEU A 277 15.81 9.27 32.89
C LEU A 277 16.76 8.50 33.83
N ILE A 278 17.66 7.70 33.26
CA ILE A 278 18.68 6.96 33.99
C ILE A 278 19.60 7.93 34.75
N PHE A 279 20.14 8.95 34.08
CA PHE A 279 21.01 9.95 34.73
C PHE A 279 20.26 10.77 35.79
N GLY A 280 18.99 11.10 35.58
CA GLY A 280 18.12 11.73 36.57
C GLY A 280 17.92 10.87 37.82
N CYS A 281 17.67 9.57 37.64
CA CYS A 281 17.58 8.60 38.73
C CYS A 281 18.90 8.53 39.53
N PHE A 282 20.05 8.47 38.84
CA PHE A 282 21.35 8.49 39.51
C PHE A 282 21.60 9.79 40.29
N ALA A 283 21.21 10.94 39.75
CA ALA A 283 21.34 12.23 40.45
C ALA A 283 20.44 12.31 41.70
N CYS A 284 19.22 11.77 41.64
CA CYS A 284 18.31 11.66 42.79
C CYS A 284 18.84 10.70 43.85
N CYS A 285 19.31 9.50 43.47
CA CYS A 285 19.94 8.56 44.39
C CYS A 285 21.19 9.15 45.05
N TRP A 286 22.02 9.87 44.29
CA TRP A 286 23.20 10.56 44.83
C TRP A 286 22.81 11.61 45.87
N ARG A 287 21.80 12.45 45.59
CA ARG A 287 21.29 13.43 46.56
C ARG A 287 20.75 12.77 47.83
N CYS A 288 19.95 11.71 47.71
CA CYS A 288 19.40 10.99 48.86
C CYS A 288 20.46 10.26 49.71
N CYS A 289 21.48 9.68 49.07
CA CYS A 289 22.58 9.02 49.79
C CYS A 289 23.55 10.02 50.44
N CYS A 290 23.70 11.23 49.89
CA CYS A 290 24.55 12.28 50.46
C CYS A 290 23.88 13.07 51.58
N THR A 291 22.54 13.24 51.59
CA THR A 291 21.83 13.92 52.68
C THR A 291 21.62 13.05 53.92
N ASN A 292 21.45 11.72 53.77
CA ASN A 292 21.26 10.82 54.90
C ASN A 292 22.53 10.46 55.70
N LYS A 293 23.73 10.81 55.20
CA LYS A 293 24.98 10.65 55.97
C LYS A 293 25.22 11.74 57.03
N GLY A 294 24.33 12.74 57.13
CA GLY A 294 24.42 13.82 58.11
C GLY A 294 23.66 13.59 59.44
N GLN A 295 22.84 12.54 59.56
CA GLN A 295 22.09 12.26 60.78
C GLN A 295 22.44 10.88 61.38
N SER A 296 23.64 10.75 61.94
CA SER A 296 23.82 9.80 63.05
C SER A 296 24.94 10.26 63.97
N ARG A 297 24.65 10.21 65.28
CA ARG A 297 25.53 10.31 66.46
C ARG A 297 25.65 11.66 67.17
N THR A 298 24.61 11.96 67.95
CA THR A 298 24.72 12.27 69.38
C THR A 298 23.58 11.47 70.06
N GLY A 299 23.74 10.54 70.98
CA GLY A 299 24.78 10.35 71.98
C GLY A 299 24.16 10.45 73.39
N THR A 300 23.23 9.56 73.75
CA THR A 300 22.68 9.34 75.11
C THR A 300 22.11 7.91 75.10
N GLY A 301 22.53 6.92 75.88
CA GLY A 301 22.88 6.95 77.30
C GLY A 301 21.66 6.50 78.10
N ALA A 302 21.42 5.19 78.23
CA ALA A 302 20.53 4.61 79.23
C ALA A 302 20.83 3.10 79.39
N GLU A 303 21.18 2.74 80.62
CA GLU A 303 21.34 1.40 81.17
C GLU A 303 20.09 0.54 80.97
N GLN A 304 20.30 -0.77 80.83
CA GLN A 304 19.25 -1.74 81.08
C GLN A 304 19.78 -2.85 82.00
N GLU A 305 19.26 -2.84 83.22
CA GLU A 305 19.47 -3.83 84.28
C GLU A 305 18.99 -5.22 83.87
N MET A 306 19.73 -6.21 84.37
CA MET A 306 19.34 -7.61 84.45
C MET A 306 18.09 -7.79 85.32
N VAL A 307 17.10 -8.52 84.80
CA VAL A 307 16.15 -9.27 85.63
C VAL A 307 16.04 -10.69 85.07
N THR A 308 16.43 -11.64 85.91
CA THR A 308 16.25 -13.08 85.83
C THR A 308 14.85 -13.49 86.30
N ASP A 309 14.25 -14.49 85.65
CA ASP A 309 13.56 -15.66 86.24
C ASP A 309 12.86 -16.44 85.10
N GLN A 310 13.10 -17.74 84.93
CA GLN A 310 12.38 -18.87 85.56
C GLN A 310 10.88 -18.90 85.28
#